data_AF-A0A6J4L5S5-F1
#
_entry.id   AF-A0A6J4L5S5-F1
#
_cell.length_a   1.000
_cell.length_b   1.000
_cell.length_c   1.000
_cell.angle_alpha   90.00
_cell.angle_beta   90.00
_cell.angle_gamma   90.00
#
_symmetry.space_group_name_H-M   'P 1'
#
loop_
_entity.id
_entity.type
_entity.pdbx_description
1 polymer ?
#
loop_
_entity_poly.entity_id
_entity_poly.type
_entity_poly.pdbx_seq_one_letter_code
_entity_poly.pdbx_strand_id
1 'polypeptide(L)'
;PAPRAEEPAKPPVPGGKNGIKAATMGTTVYLLPREHKRVRRLALDMDVPSVHELLLLGLDRLLAERGEPSIERYSQPRPRKV
;
A
#
# COMPACT_ATOMS: atom_id res chain seq x y z
N PRO A 1 4.73 25.84 -46.88
CA PRO A 1 4.46 25.55 -45.45
C PRO A 1 5.05 24.19 -45.04
N ALA A 2 6.10 24.19 -44.23
CA ALA A 2 6.75 22.97 -43.71
C ALA A 2 5.96 22.38 -42.52
N PRO A 3 5.98 21.06 -42.29
CA PRO A 3 5.29 20.45 -41.16
C PRO A 3 6.04 20.75 -39.86
N ARG A 4 5.29 21.12 -38.82
CA ARG A 4 5.76 21.36 -37.46
C ARG A 4 6.28 20.04 -36.89
N ALA A 5 7.53 20.03 -36.44
CA ALA A 5 8.12 18.89 -35.72
C ALA A 5 7.24 18.54 -34.51
N GLU A 6 6.83 17.27 -34.42
CA GLU A 6 6.20 16.72 -33.22
C GLU A 6 7.23 16.69 -32.10
N GLU A 7 6.99 17.52 -31.10
CA GLU A 7 7.73 17.51 -29.84
C GLU A 7 7.44 16.16 -29.14
N PRO A 8 8.46 15.38 -28.72
CA PRO A 8 8.23 14.07 -28.15
C PRO A 8 7.40 14.19 -26.88
N ALA A 9 6.30 13.45 -26.83
CA ALA A 9 5.41 13.38 -25.67
C ALA A 9 6.22 13.01 -24.42
N LYS A 10 6.34 13.97 -23.49
CA LYS A 10 6.90 13.71 -22.16
C LYS A 10 6.09 12.58 -21.50
N PRO A 11 6.76 11.59 -20.86
CA PRO A 11 6.06 10.55 -20.12
C PRO A 11 5.15 11.21 -19.07
N PRO A 12 3.95 10.65 -18.82
CA PRO A 12 3.01 11.23 -17.88
C PRO A 12 3.68 11.33 -16.51
N VAL A 13 3.74 12.54 -15.99
CA VAL A 13 4.20 12.79 -14.61
C VAL A 13 3.17 12.12 -13.70
N PRO A 14 3.54 11.15 -12.84
CA PRO A 14 2.62 10.56 -11.89
C PRO A 14 2.39 11.58 -10.77
N GLY A 15 1.46 12.51 -11.04
CA GLY A 15 1.20 13.67 -10.20
C GLY A 15 -0.17 14.27 -10.48
N GLY A 16 -1.14 13.44 -10.84
CA GLY A 16 -2.55 13.85 -10.83
C GLY A 16 -3.01 14.01 -9.39
N LYS A 17 -3.80 15.05 -9.10
CA LYS A 17 -4.39 15.43 -7.79
C LYS A 17 -5.20 14.33 -7.07
N ASN A 18 -5.25 13.12 -7.61
CA ASN A 18 -5.87 11.95 -7.03
C ASN A 18 -4.77 11.16 -6.32
N GLY A 19 -4.45 11.58 -5.09
CA GLY A 19 -3.40 10.96 -4.28
C GLY A 19 -3.59 9.46 -4.10
N ILE A 20 -2.53 8.78 -3.62
CA ILE A 20 -2.37 7.31 -3.46
C ILE A 20 -3.67 6.55 -3.11
N LYS A 21 -4.62 7.14 -2.36
CA LYS A 21 -6.00 6.65 -2.18
C LYS A 21 -6.69 6.18 -3.48
N ALA A 22 -6.65 6.98 -4.55
CA ALA A 22 -7.33 6.67 -5.80
C ALA A 22 -6.66 5.53 -6.57
N ALA A 23 -5.39 5.25 -6.27
CA ALA A 23 -4.63 4.12 -6.80
C ALA A 23 -4.63 2.91 -5.87
N THR A 24 -5.26 2.99 -4.69
CA THR A 24 -5.30 1.90 -3.71
C THR A 24 -6.52 1.02 -3.97
N MET A 25 -6.30 -0.29 -4.07
CA MET A 25 -7.38 -1.28 -4.13
C MET A 25 -7.66 -1.84 -2.73
N GLY A 26 -8.94 -1.85 -2.34
CA GLY A 26 -9.37 -2.47 -1.08
C GLY A 26 -9.43 -3.99 -1.20
N THR A 27 -8.66 -4.70 -0.38
CA THR A 27 -8.71 -6.16 -0.30
C THR A 27 -9.39 -6.59 1.00
N THR A 28 -10.39 -7.47 0.91
CA THR A 28 -11.10 -8.03 2.06
C THR A 28 -10.65 -9.46 2.31
N VAL A 29 -10.30 -9.79 3.56
CA VAL A 29 -9.91 -11.15 3.97
C VAL A 29 -10.95 -11.69 4.93
N TYR A 30 -11.56 -12.82 4.58
CA TYR A 30 -12.51 -13.52 5.44
C TYR A 30 -11.79 -14.55 6.29
N LEU A 31 -11.98 -14.46 7.61
CA LEU A 31 -11.41 -15.38 8.57
C LEU A 31 -12.53 -15.99 9.41
N LEU A 32 -12.37 -17.27 9.76
CA LEU A 32 -13.20 -17.86 10.81
C LEU A 32 -12.97 -17.13 12.14
N PRO A 33 -13.97 -17.09 13.06
CA PRO A 33 -13.84 -16.36 14.32
C PRO A 33 -12.62 -16.77 15.15
N ARG A 34 -12.26 -18.06 15.15
CA ARG A 34 -11.08 -18.58 15.86
C ARG A 34 -9.77 -18.03 15.27
N GLU A 35 -9.66 -18.00 13.95
CA GLU A 35 -8.46 -17.50 13.28
C GLU A 35 -8.35 -15.98 13.43
N HIS A 36 -9.46 -15.24 13.33
CA HIS A 36 -9.45 -13.81 13.61
C HIS A 36 -8.95 -13.50 15.03
N LYS A 37 -9.39 -14.26 16.05
CA LYS A 37 -8.88 -14.11 17.42
C LYS A 37 -7.39 -14.39 17.52
N ARG A 38 -6.91 -15.44 16.84
CA ARG A 38 -5.49 -15.82 16.83
C ARG A 38 -4.62 -14.75 16.17
N VAL A 39 -5.02 -14.22 15.01
CA VAL A 39 -4.29 -13.15 14.31
C VAL A 39 -4.32 -11.85 15.12
N ARG A 40 -5.45 -11.50 15.74
CA ARG A 40 -5.54 -10.32 16.61
C ARG A 40 -4.61 -10.45 17.82
N ARG A 41 -4.52 -11.64 18.43
CA ARG A 41 -3.61 -11.88 19.55
C ARG A 41 -2.15 -11.73 19.12
N LEU A 42 -1.79 -12.29 17.96
CA LEU A 42 -0.45 -12.16 17.40
C LEU A 42 -0.07 -10.68 17.15
N ALA A 43 -0.99 -9.86 16.63
CA ALA A 43 -0.73 -8.44 16.42
C ALA A 43 -0.40 -7.71 17.74
N LEU A 44 -1.10 -8.05 18.82
CA LEU A 44 -0.83 -7.50 20.16
C LEU A 44 0.51 -8.00 20.71
N ASP A 45 0.81 -9.29 20.57
CA ASP A 45 2.05 -9.88 21.07
C ASP A 45 3.28 -9.31 20.33
N MET A 46 3.12 -8.85 19.08
CA MET A 46 4.16 -8.22 18.26
C MET A 46 4.20 -6.69 18.32
N ASP A 47 3.35 -6.05 19.14
CA ASP A 47 3.19 -4.59 19.22
C ASP A 47 2.89 -3.93 17.85
N VAL A 48 2.12 -4.62 17.01
CA VAL A 48 1.70 -4.13 15.70
C VAL A 48 0.36 -3.42 15.83
N PRO A 49 0.19 -2.20 15.27
CA PRO A 49 -0.95 -1.33 15.55
C PRO A 49 -2.30 -1.88 15.07
N SER A 50 -2.32 -2.85 14.15
CA SER A 50 -3.55 -3.47 13.67
C SER A 50 -3.32 -4.84 13.03
N VAL A 51 -4.39 -5.63 12.91
CA VAL A 51 -4.40 -6.87 12.12
C VAL A 51 -4.05 -6.60 10.66
N HIS A 52 -4.48 -5.46 10.10
CA HIS A 52 -4.14 -5.08 8.74
C HIS A 52 -2.63 -4.89 8.58
N GLU A 53 -1.99 -4.14 9.47
CA GLU A 53 -0.53 -3.95 9.41
C GLU A 53 0.22 -5.27 9.59
N LEU A 54 -0.27 -6.17 10.46
CA LEU A 54 0.32 -7.50 10.61
C LEU A 54 0.25 -8.31 9.32
N LEU A 55 -0.87 -8.28 8.61
CA LEU A 55 -1.01 -8.96 7.32
C LEU A 55 -0.07 -8.37 6.26
N LEU A 56 0.09 -7.05 6.21
CA LEU A 56 1.03 -6.38 5.31
C LEU A 56 2.48 -6.77 5.61
N LEU A 57 2.88 -6.81 6.89
CA LEU A 57 4.20 -7.29 7.31
C LEU A 57 4.45 -8.74 6.90
N GLY A 58 3.42 -9.60 7.01
CA GLY A 58 3.49 -10.97 6.52
C GLY A 58 3.71 -11.06 5.01
N LEU A 59 3.02 -10.22 4.24
CA LEU A 59 3.21 -10.13 2.78
C LEU A 59 4.60 -9.62 2.42
N ASP A 60 5.09 -8.57 3.08
CA ASP A 60 6.44 -8.03 2.86
C ASP A 60 7.51 -9.09 3.07
N ARG A 61 7.36 -9.93 4.11
CA ARG A 61 8.28 -11.04 4.36
C ARG A 61 8.26 -12.05 3.21
N LEU A 62 7.08 -12.44 2.73
CA LEU A 62 6.93 -13.37 1.62
C LEU A 62 7.50 -12.82 0.30
N LEU A 63 7.39 -11.51 0.07
CA LEU A 63 7.98 -10.82 -1.08
C LEU A 63 9.51 -10.77 -0.97
N ALA A 64 10.04 -10.44 0.21
CA ALA A 64 11.48 -10.42 0.46
C ALA A 64 12.12 -11.80 0.24
N GLU A 65 11.45 -12.88 0.65
CA GLU A 65 11.88 -14.27 0.39
C GLU A 65 11.99 -14.59 -1.12
N ARG A 66 11.33 -13.80 -1.99
CA ARG A 66 11.35 -13.91 -3.46
C ARG A 66 12.23 -12.87 -4.15
N GLY A 67 12.87 -11.98 -3.39
CA GLY A 67 13.63 -10.85 -3.95
C GLY A 67 12.76 -9.73 -4.51
N GLU A 68 11.47 -9.69 -4.13
CA GLU A 68 10.54 -8.63 -4.53
C GLU A 68 10.53 -7.48 -3.50
N PRO A 69 10.24 -6.24 -3.94
CA PRO A 69 10.14 -5.11 -3.04
C PRO A 69 8.92 -5.21 -2.11
N SER A 70 8.98 -4.52 -0.97
CA SER A 70 7.87 -4.42 -0.02
C SER A 70 6.66 -3.69 -0.59
N ILE A 71 5.47 -3.95 -0.03
CA ILE A 71 4.23 -3.27 -0.37
C ILE A 71 4.31 -1.79 0.03
N GLU A 72 3.98 -0.92 -0.92
CA GLU A 72 3.80 0.50 -0.66
C GLU A 72 2.55 0.73 0.19
N ARG A 73 2.74 1.26 1.40
CA ARG A 73 1.64 1.50 2.36
C ARG A 73 0.93 2.80 2.05
N TYR A 74 -0.39 2.77 2.08
CA TYR A 74 -1.19 3.98 2.06
C TYR A 74 -1.05 4.75 3.39
N SER A 75 -0.22 5.78 3.43
CA SER A 75 -0.15 6.70 4.57
C SER A 75 -1.04 7.92 4.32
N GLN A 76 -2.05 8.15 5.17
CA GLN A 76 -2.67 9.47 5.21
C GLN A 76 -1.64 10.42 5.81
N PRO A 77 -1.45 11.64 5.27
CA PRO A 77 -0.68 12.66 5.95
C PRO A 77 -1.26 12.83 7.36
N ARG A 78 -0.46 12.60 8.41
CA ARG A 78 -0.91 12.94 9.76
C ARG A 78 -1.10 14.46 9.79
N PRO A 79 -2.25 14.99 10.26
CA PRO A 79 -2.38 16.42 10.42
C PRO A 79 -1.28 16.89 11.38
N ARG A 80 -0.42 17.79 10.91
CA ARG A 80 0.49 18.52 11.80
C ARG A 80 -0.41 19.26 12.78
N LYS A 81 -0.30 18.94 14.07
CA LYS A 81 -0.85 19.82 15.12
C LYS A 81 -0.13 21.15 14.97
N VAL A 82 -0.87 22.18 14.57
CA VAL A 82 -0.47 23.59 14.64
C VAL A 82 -0.67 24.05 16.08
#